data_AF-A0A2R7NZX7-F1
#
_entry.id   AF-A0A2R7NZX7-F1
#
_cell.length_a   1.000
_cell.length_b   1.000
_cell.length_c   1.000
_cell.angle_alpha   90.00
_cell.angle_beta   90.00
_cell.angle_gamma   90.00
#
_symmetry.space_group_name_H-M   'P 1'
#
loop_
_entity.id
_entity.type
_entity.pdbx_description
1 polymer ?
#
loop_
_entity_poly.entity_id
_entity_poly.type
_entity_poly.pdbx_seq_one_letter_code
_entity_poly.pdbx_strand_id
1 'polypeptide(L)' 'MSKSLIPKLEAIKQRYNEVADLIIQPDVISDQKKYSSLNKEYSDLGKIVKVYDQYKGALDAIEESEEIIA' A
#
# COMPACT_ATOMS: atom_id res chain seq x y z
N MET A 1 19.09 6.97 -11.79
CA MET A 1 18.25 6.47 -10.68
C MET A 1 16.82 6.88 -10.98
N SER A 2 15.85 5.96 -11.12
CA SER A 2 14.40 6.24 -10.90
C SER A 2 13.43 5.22 -11.50
N LYS A 3 13.76 4.49 -12.58
CA LYS A 3 12.78 3.59 -13.25
C LYS A 3 12.27 2.39 -12.44
N SER A 4 12.85 2.10 -11.26
CA SER A 4 12.53 0.91 -10.45
C SER A 4 11.86 1.19 -9.11
N LEU A 5 11.55 2.45 -8.77
CA LEU A 5 10.97 2.77 -7.46
C LEU A 5 9.46 2.54 -7.43
N ILE A 6 8.71 2.98 -8.46
CA ILE A 6 7.25 2.79 -8.52
C ILE A 6 6.87 1.31 -8.43
N PRO A 7 7.47 0.37 -9.21
CA PRO A 7 7.15 -1.05 -9.08
C PRO A 7 7.41 -1.63 -7.67
N LYS A 8 8.39 -1.08 -6.93
CA LYS A 8 8.67 -1.50 -5.55
C LYS A 8 7.60 -0.99 -4.58
N LEU A 9 7.15 0.26 -4.75
CA LEU A 9 6.07 0.81 -3.95
C LEU A 9 4.74 0.11 -4.24
N GLU A 10 4.50 -0.27 -5.50
CA GLU A 10 3.39 -1.12 -5.93
C GLU A 10 3.41 -2.47 -5.19
N ALA A 11 4.56 -3.14 -5.15
CA ALA A 11 4.71 -4.41 -4.44
C ALA A 11 4.47 -4.27 -2.92
N ILE A 12 4.91 -3.13 -2.33
CA ILE A 12 4.63 -2.82 -0.93
C ILE A 12 3.12 -2.61 -0.70
N LYS A 13 2.44 -1.89 -1.60
CA LYS A 13 0.99 -1.69 -1.54
C LYS A 13 0.22 -3.00 -1.71
N GLN A 14 0.66 -3.87 -2.62
CA GLN A 14 0.09 -5.19 -2.78
C GLN A 14 0.20 -5.99 -1.47
N ARG A 15 1.40 -6.03 -0.87
CA ARG A 15 1.61 -6.70 0.41
C ARG A 15 0.76 -6.11 1.53
N TYR A 16 0.62 -4.78 1.58
CA TYR A 16 -0.25 -4.10 2.55
C TYR A 16 -1.71 -4.57 2.45
N ASN A 17 -2.24 -4.69 1.22
CA ASN A 17 -3.60 -5.20 0.99
C ASN A 17 -3.72 -6.68 1.38
N GLU A 18 -2.75 -7.52 1.00
CA GLU A 18 -2.72 -8.93 1.40
C GLU A 18 -2.73 -9.09 2.93
N VAL A 19 -1.93 -8.30 3.65
CA VAL A 19 -1.90 -8.33 5.12
C VAL A 19 -3.23 -7.85 5.70
N ALA A 20 -3.88 -6.85 5.11
CA ALA A 20 -5.21 -6.41 5.53
C ALA A 20 -6.25 -7.54 5.43
N ASP A 21 -6.24 -8.28 4.32
CA ASP A 21 -7.11 -9.43 4.10
C ASP A 21 -6.81 -10.57 5.07
N LEU A 22 -5.53 -10.81 5.40
CA LEU A 22 -5.13 -11.83 6.37
C LEU A 22 -5.56 -11.49 7.80
N ILE A 23 -5.46 -10.23 8.22
CA ILE A 23 -5.79 -9.79 9.59
C ILE A 23 -7.25 -10.08 9.94
N ILE A 24 -8.16 -10.01 8.95
CA ILE A 24 -9.59 -10.21 9.16
C ILE A 24 -10.00 -11.69 9.12
N GLN A 25 -9.09 -12.61 8.81
CA GLN A 25 -9.43 -14.04 8.76
C GLN A 25 -9.68 -14.61 10.17
N PRO A 26 -10.75 -15.39 10.40
CA PRO A 26 -11.09 -15.90 11.72
C PRO A 26 -9.99 -16.72 12.39
N ASP A 27 -9.24 -17.51 11.62
CA ASP A 27 -8.12 -18.31 12.10
C ASP A 27 -6.94 -17.43 12.56
N VAL A 28 -6.68 -16.31 11.89
CA VAL A 28 -5.70 -15.31 12.31
C VAL A 28 -6.14 -14.56 13.56
N ILE A 29 -7.41 -14.12 13.61
CA ILE A 29 -7.97 -13.41 14.78
C ILE A 29 -7.92 -14.29 16.03
N SER A 30 -8.16 -15.59 15.86
CA SER A 30 -8.09 -16.56 16.96
C SER A 30 -6.67 -16.82 17.48
N ASP A 31 -5.64 -16.54 16.68
CA ASP A 31 -4.23 -16.65 17.06
C ASP A 31 -3.64 -15.27 17.37
N GLN A 32 -3.62 -14.93 18.67
CA GLN A 32 -3.17 -13.62 19.14
C GLN A 32 -1.73 -13.27 18.73
N LYS A 33 -0.84 -14.25 18.55
CA LYS A 33 0.53 -14.00 18.11
C LYS A 33 0.57 -13.62 16.62
N LYS A 34 -0.12 -14.37 15.77
CA LYS A 34 -0.24 -14.06 14.34
C LYS A 34 -0.91 -12.71 14.12
N TYR A 35 -2.03 -12.47 14.79
CA TYR A 35 -2.76 -11.21 14.73
C TYR A 35 -1.86 -10.02 15.09
N SER A 36 -1.13 -10.09 16.21
CA SER A 36 -0.22 -9.02 16.63
C SER A 36 0.91 -8.77 15.62
N SER A 37 1.51 -9.83 15.06
CA SER A 37 2.56 -9.70 14.05
C SER A 37 2.05 -9.05 12.77
N LEU A 38 0.90 -9.51 12.25
CA LEU A 38 0.32 -8.98 11.02
C LEU A 38 -0.15 -7.53 11.22
N ASN A 39 -0.75 -7.18 12.37
CA ASN A 39 -1.12 -5.79 12.66
C ASN A 39 0.09 -4.85 12.69
N LYS A 40 1.22 -5.32 13.23
CA LYS A 40 2.45 -4.52 13.21
C LYS A 40 2.96 -4.32 11.79
N GLU A 41 3.01 -5.39 11.00
CA GLU A 41 3.39 -5.31 9.58
C GLU A 41 2.46 -4.34 8.81
N TYR A 42 1.15 -4.49 8.95
CA TYR A 42 0.14 -3.60 8.35
C TYR A 42 0.37 -2.12 8.71
N SER A 43 0.61 -1.83 10.00
CA SER A 43 0.88 -0.47 10.47
C SER A 43 2.17 0.11 9.88
N ASP A 44 3.22 -0.70 9.78
CA ASP A 44 4.51 -0.27 9.23
C ASP A 44 4.43 -0.06 7.71
N LEU A 45 3.79 -0.97 6.97
CA LEU A 45 3.54 -0.83 5.54
C LEU A 45 2.63 0.36 5.23
N GLY A 46 1.59 0.59 6.04
CA GLY A 46 0.64 1.68 5.86
C GLY A 46 1.27 3.08 5.87
N LYS A 47 2.37 3.27 6.62
CA LYS A 47 3.14 4.53 6.60
C LYS A 47 3.72 4.82 5.20
N ILE A 48 4.19 3.78 4.51
CA ILE A 48 4.78 3.87 3.18
C ILE A 48 3.68 4.03 2.13
N VAL A 49 2.63 3.20 2.22
CA VAL A 49 1.49 3.21 1.28
C VAL A 49 0.82 4.57 1.25
N LYS A 50 0.63 5.22 2.41
CA LYS A 50 0.04 6.57 2.48
C LYS A 50 0.81 7.59 1.64
N VAL A 51 2.13 7.59 1.70
CA VAL A 51 2.97 8.52 0.93
C VAL A 51 2.97 8.14 -0.56
N TYR A 52 2.99 6.84 -0.87
CA TYR A 52 2.88 6.36 -2.24
C TYR A 52 1.55 6.75 -2.90
N ASP A 53 0.42 6.60 -2.21
CA ASP A 53 -0.90 6.97 -2.74
C ASP A 53 -0.99 8.48 -3.01
N GLN A 54 -0.42 9.31 -2.12
CA GLN A 54 -0.32 10.76 -2.37
C GLN A 54 0.53 11.07 -3.60
N TYR A 55 1.67 10.40 -3.75
CA TYR A 55 2.54 10.57 -4.90
C TYR A 55 1.85 10.14 -6.20
N LYS A 56 1.19 8.97 -6.19
CA LYS A 56 0.48 8.44 -7.35
C LYS A 56 -0.70 9.33 -7.75
N GLY A 57 -1.51 9.78 -6.78
CA GLY A 57 -2.60 10.71 -7.04
C GLY A 57 -2.13 12.07 -7.61
N ALA A 58 -0.96 12.56 -7.19
CA ALA A 58 -0.39 13.78 -7.77
C ALA A 58 0.06 13.58 -9.23
N LEU A 59 0.63 12.41 -9.56
CA LEU A 59 0.98 12.07 -10.94
C LEU A 59 -0.26 11.96 -11.82
N ASP A 60 -1.29 11.24 -11.34
CA ASP A 60 -2.54 11.04 -12.08
C ASP A 60 -3.24 12.39 -12.32
N ALA A 61 -3.25 13.30 -11.34
CA ALA A 61 -3.79 14.64 -11.51
C ALA A 61 -3.03 15.49 -12.54
N ILE A 62 -1.70 15.33 -12.65
CA ILE A 62 -0.90 16.01 -13.68
C ILE A 62 -1.27 15.45 -15.06
N GLU A 63 -1.32 14.13 -15.19
CA GLU A 63 -1.69 13.44 -16.44
C GLU A 63 -3.09 13.86 -16.92
N GLU A 64 -4.09 13.82 -16.03
CA GLU A 64 -5.45 14.27 -16.33
C GLU A 64 -5.50 15.76 -16.74
N SER A 65 -4.71 16.62 -16.07
CA SER A 65 -4.66 18.05 -16.42
C SER A 65 -4.04 18.30 -17.78
N GLU A 66 -3.02 17.52 -18.16
CA GLU A 66 -2.40 17.58 -19.48
C GLU A 66 -3.36 17.10 -20.57
N GLU A 67 -4.12 16.03 -20.32
CA GLU A 67 -5.14 15.52 -21.26
C GLU A 67 -6.28 16.52 -21.51
N ILE A 68 -6.66 17.33 -20.50
CA ILE A 68 -7.71 18.35 -20.66
C ILE A 68 -7.26 19.53 -21.54
N ILE A 69 -5.97 19.84 -21.56
CA ILE A 69 -5.41 20.99 -22.31
C ILE A 69 -5.01 20.59 -23.75
N ALA A 70 -4.81 19.30 -24.01
CA ALA A 70 -4.44 18.74 -25.31
C ALA A 70 -5.61 18.70 -26.31
#